data_AF-A0A3B9UE33-F1
#
_entry.id   AF-A0A3B9UE33-F1
#
_cell.length_a   1.000
_cell.length_b   1.000
_cell.length_c   1.000
_cell.angle_alpha   90.00
_cell.angle_beta   90.00
_cell.angle_gamma   90.00
#
_symmetry.space_group_name_H-M   'P 1'
#
loop_
_entity.id
_entity.type
_entity.pdbx_description
1 polymer ?
#
loop_
_entity_poly.entity_id
_entity_poly.type
_entity_poly.pdbx_seq_one_letter_code
_entity_poly.pdbx_strand_id
1 'polypeptide(L)' 'EQAGWKGKRVGNAGMHAKQALVLVNYGGATAAELVHVATQVQADVLAKFGVALEMEVNLIGGSNATK' A
#
# COMPACT_ATOMS: atom_id res chain seq x y z
N GLU A 1 6.11 -0.73 12.32
CA GLU A 1 5.20 -1.19 13.40
C GLU A 1 4.36 -0.08 13.98
N GLN A 2 4.92 1.10 14.21
CA GLN A 2 4.25 2.22 14.89
C GLN A 2 2.99 2.73 14.17
N ALA A 3 2.87 2.57 12.85
CA ALA A 3 1.67 2.95 12.11
C ALA A 3 0.48 1.98 12.31
N GLY A 4 0.69 0.77 12.84
CA GLY A 4 -0.37 -0.22 13.07
C GLY A 4 -0.82 -1.02 11.83
N TRP A 5 -0.09 -0.92 10.71
CA TRP A 5 -0.46 -1.61 9.46
C TRP A 5 0.07 -3.04 9.33
N LYS A 6 1.03 -3.46 10.14
CA LYS A 6 1.66 -4.79 10.05
C LYS A 6 0.60 -5.89 10.17
N GLY A 7 0.45 -6.72 9.13
CA GLY A 7 -0.55 -7.81 9.08
C GLY A 7 -1.99 -7.36 8.82
N LYS A 8 -2.25 -6.05 8.62
CA LYS A 8 -3.59 -5.54 8.34
C LYS A 8 -4.00 -5.87 6.90
N ARG A 9 -5.23 -6.34 6.76
CA ARG A 9 -5.84 -6.71 5.48
C ARG A 9 -7.06 -5.83 5.20
N VAL A 10 -7.23 -5.44 3.95
CA VAL A 10 -8.39 -4.72 3.41
C VAL A 10 -8.82 -5.45 2.14
N GLY A 11 -9.98 -6.12 2.19
CA GLY A 11 -10.43 -6.98 1.10
C GLY A 11 -9.41 -8.08 0.80
N ASN A 12 -8.90 -8.14 -0.43
CA ASN A 12 -7.90 -9.12 -0.85
C ASN A 12 -6.45 -8.63 -0.79
N ALA A 13 -6.22 -7.37 -0.40
CA ALA A 13 -4.89 -6.77 -0.26
C ALA A 13 -4.56 -6.49 1.21
N GLY A 14 -3.29 -6.32 1.54
CA GLY A 14 -2.87 -5.96 2.91
C GLY A 14 -1.37 -5.84 3.07
N MET A 15 -0.90 -5.54 4.28
CA MET A 15 0.54 -5.46 4.56
C MET A 15 1.04 -6.75 5.19
N HIS A 16 2.24 -7.16 4.82
CA HIS A 16 2.86 -8.38 5.30
C HIS A 16 3.03 -8.36 6.82
N ALA A 17 2.72 -9.49 7.46
CA ALA A 17 2.73 -9.63 8.91
C ALA A 17 4.13 -9.59 9.53
N LYS A 18 5.21 -9.71 8.74
CA LYS A 18 6.59 -9.66 9.26
C LYS A 18 7.38 -8.46 8.77
N GLN A 19 6.98 -7.83 7.66
CA GLN A 19 7.66 -6.68 7.07
C GLN A 19 6.63 -5.62 6.67
N ALA A 20 6.55 -4.54 7.45
CA ALA A 20 5.44 -3.58 7.38
C ALA A 20 5.41 -2.71 6.11
N LEU A 21 6.40 -2.81 5.22
CA LEU A 21 6.46 -2.11 3.93
C LEU A 21 6.19 -3.03 2.73
N VAL A 22 5.91 -4.31 2.96
CA VAL A 22 5.60 -5.26 1.89
C VAL A 22 4.08 -5.33 1.74
N LEU A 23 3.58 -4.90 0.59
CA LEU A 23 2.19 -5.07 0.19
C LEU A 23 1.98 -6.52 -0.30
N VAL A 24 0.87 -7.13 0.10
CA VAL A 24 0.55 -8.54 -0.16
C VAL A 24 -0.81 -8.63 -0.84
N ASN A 25 -0.86 -9.39 -1.93
CA ASN A 25 -2.10 -9.88 -2.51
C ASN A 25 -2.42 -11.25 -1.89
N TYR A 26 -3.51 -11.34 -1.14
CA TYR A 26 -3.98 -12.57 -0.49
C TYR A 26 -4.83 -13.46 -1.41
N GLY A 27 -4.86 -13.16 -2.71
CA GLY A 27 -5.60 -13.86 -3.74
C GLY A 27 -6.78 -13.02 -4.24
N GLY A 28 -6.86 -12.82 -5.55
CA GLY A 28 -7.97 -12.11 -6.20
C GLY A 28 -8.00 -10.59 -5.98
N ALA A 29 -6.95 -9.98 -5.42
CA ALA A 29 -6.89 -8.52 -5.32
C ALA A 29 -6.70 -7.89 -6.70
N THR A 30 -7.50 -6.87 -6.98
CA THR A 30 -7.36 -6.01 -8.15
C THR A 30 -6.23 -5.00 -7.94
N ALA A 31 -5.72 -4.43 -9.05
CA ALA A 31 -4.74 -3.34 -8.98
C ALA A 31 -5.28 -2.15 -8.17
N ALA A 32 -6.57 -1.84 -8.30
CA ALA A 32 -7.23 -0.77 -7.55
C ALA A 32 -7.23 -1.03 -6.03
N GLU A 33 -7.49 -2.26 -5.59
CA GLU A 33 -7.41 -2.62 -4.17
C GLU A 33 -5.99 -2.49 -3.61
N LEU A 34 -4.98 -2.91 -4.38
CA LEU A 34 -3.58 -2.78 -3.98
C LEU A 34 -3.18 -1.30 -3.85
N VAL A 35 -3.51 -0.48 -4.84
CA VAL A 35 -3.26 0.97 -4.81
C VAL A 35 -4.00 1.61 -3.64
N HIS A 36 -5.25 1.23 -3.40
CA HIS A 36 -6.04 1.75 -2.29
C HIS A 36 -5.38 1.48 -0.92
N VAL A 37 -4.89 0.26 -0.69
CA VAL A 37 -4.16 -0.07 0.55
C VAL A 37 -2.87 0.75 0.66
N ALA A 38 -2.11 0.88 -0.43
CA ALA A 38 -0.89 1.68 -0.44
C ALA A 38 -1.17 3.15 -0.09
N THR A 39 -2.19 3.77 -0.69
CA THR A 39 -2.57 5.16 -0.40
C THR A 39 -3.01 5.34 1.05
N GLN A 40 -3.75 4.38 1.63
CA GLN A 40 -4.13 4.45 3.05
C GLN A 40 -2.92 4.39 3.98
N VAL A 41 -1.94 3.54 3.68
CA VAL A 41 -0.68 3.46 4.45
C VAL A 41 0.09 4.78 4.36
N GLN A 42 0.23 5.34 3.16
CA GLN A 42 0.91 6.63 2.96
C GLN A 42 0.25 7.75 3.75
N ALA A 43 -1.09 7.87 3.67
CA ALA A 43 -1.84 8.89 4.39
C ALA A 43 -1.71 8.75 5.91
N ASP A 44 -1.80 7.53 6.44
CA ASP A 44 -1.69 7.28 7.87
C ASP A 44 -0.27 7.50 8.40
N VAL A 45 0.75 7.15 7.61
CA VAL A 45 2.15 7.43 7.97
C VAL A 45 2.44 8.94 7.94
N LEU A 46 1.93 9.65 6.94
CA LEU A 46 2.02 11.11 6.89
C LEU A 46 1.32 11.76 8.09
N ALA A 47 0.11 11.33 8.41
CA ALA A 47 -0.66 11.89 9.53
C ALA A 47 -0.01 11.61 10.89
N LYS A 48 0.54 10.42 11.10
CA LYS A 48 1.12 10.01 12.40
C LYS A 48 2.54 10.50 12.62
N PHE A 49 3.34 10.56 11.56
CA PHE A 49 4.78 10.79 11.67
C PHE A 49 5.26 12.02 10.91
N GLY A 50 4.40 12.67 10.11
CA GLY A 50 4.81 13.78 9.24
C GLY A 50 5.72 13.34 8.10
N VAL A 51 5.83 12.04 7.83
CA VAL A 51 6.72 11.47 6.81
C VAL A 51 5.90 11.09 5.58
N ALA A 52 6.25 11.67 4.43
CA ALA A 52 5.69 11.25 3.14
C ALA A 52 6.42 9.98 2.66
N LEU A 53 5.67 8.93 2.35
CA LEU A 53 6.20 7.69 1.79
C LEU A 53 6.05 7.70 0.28
N GLU A 54 7.13 7.44 -0.44
CA GLU A 54 7.10 7.21 -1.90
C GLU A 54 6.97 5.72 -2.19
N MET A 55 6.23 5.40 -3.25
CA MET A 55 6.00 4.03 -3.70
C MET A 55 7.01 3.67 -4.79
N GLU A 56 7.96 2.78 -4.46
CA GLU A 56 8.97 2.25 -5.39
C GLU A 56 8.39 1.26 -6.43
N VAL A 57 7.15 0.80 -6.23
CA VAL A 57 6.53 -0.22 -7.08
C VAL A 57 6.01 0.42 -8.37
N ASN A 58 6.52 -0.05 -9.51
CA ASN A 58 6.03 0.38 -10.83
C ASN A 58 4.69 -0.27 -11.14
N LEU A 59 3.65 0.55 -11.30
CA LEU A 59 2.35 0.11 -11.80
C LEU A 59 2.43 -0.02 -13.34
N ILE A 60 2.60 -1.23 -13.84
CA ILE A 60 2.65 -1.52 -15.28
C ILE A 60 1.25 -1.98 -15.72
N GLY A 61 0.54 -1.16 -16.51
CA GLY A 61 -0.78 -1.52 -17.03
C GLY A 61 -1.78 -0.37 -17.22
N GLY A 62 -1.47 0.84 -16.76
CA GLY A 62 -2.19 2.04 -17.17
C GLY A 62 -1.55 2.61 -18.43
N SER A 63 -2.34 2.92 -19.47
CA SER A 63 -1.90 3.81 -20.54
C SER A 63 -1.25 5.04 -19.90
N ASN A 64 0.03 5.29 -20.20
CA ASN A 64 0.82 6.39 -19.63
C ASN A 64 0.02 7.70 -19.63
N ALA A 65 -0.50 8.10 -18.47
CA ALA A 65 -0.79 9.48 -18.16
C ALA A 65 0.40 10.02 -17.35
N THR A 66 1.59 9.99 -17.95
CA THR A 66 2.78 10.70 -17.49
C THR A 66 3.03 11.87 -18.43
N LYS A 67 2.26 12.94 -18.22
CA LYS A 67 2.73 14.33 -18.15
C LYS A 67 1.57 15.27 -17.83
#